data_AF-A0A7C6TX22-F1
#
_entry.id   AF-A0A7C6TX22-F1
#
_cell.length_a   1.000
_cell.length_b   1.000
_cell.length_c   1.000
_cell.angle_alpha   90.00
_cell.angle_beta   90.00
_cell.angle_gamma   90.00
#
_symmetry.space_group_name_H-M   'P 1'
#
loop_
_entity.id
_entity.type
_entity.pdbx_description
1 polymer ?
#
loop_
_entity_poly.entity_id
_entity_poly.type
_entity_poly.pdbx_seq_one_letter_code
_entity_poly.pdbx_strand_id
1 'polypeptide(L)'
;MSEFSLPLSETALRQQSSLALAYIGDCVYELLVRTEQLLRPPAKVSLLHRRTTSQVKAAAQAEVARRLFPLLFDEEKAVFLRGRNTKTHQTPKGATSAEYAQATALEALFGWLYLAGRQERLQELYQACRPASEEDENPSV
;
A
#
# COMPACT_ATOMS: atom_id res chain seq x y z
N MET A 1 12.97 -9.63 20.84
CA MET A 1 11.89 -10.51 20.35
C MET A 1 12.33 -11.05 19.01
N SER A 2 12.86 -12.28 19.04
CA SER A 2 13.27 -13.06 17.86
C SER A 2 12.06 -13.82 17.30
N GLU A 3 12.10 -14.14 16.00
CA GLU A 3 11.16 -14.96 15.20
C GLU A 3 10.04 -14.26 14.37
N PHE A 4 10.34 -13.14 13.73
CA PHE A 4 9.80 -12.91 12.38
C PHE A 4 10.94 -13.09 11.39
N SER A 5 11.14 -14.33 10.92
CA SER A 5 12.11 -14.62 9.85
C SER A 5 11.53 -14.18 8.50
N LEU A 6 11.48 -12.87 8.27
CA LEU A 6 11.47 -12.33 6.90
C LEU A 6 12.92 -12.39 6.39
N PRO A 7 13.18 -12.76 5.12
CA PRO A 7 12.25 -12.81 3.99
C PRO A 7 11.92 -14.22 3.46
N LEU A 8 10.74 -14.36 2.83
CA LEU A 8 10.41 -15.54 2.03
C LEU A 8 11.36 -15.63 0.83
N SER A 9 11.73 -16.85 0.45
CA SER A 9 12.50 -17.07 -0.78
C SER A 9 11.71 -16.60 -2.01
N GLU A 10 12.41 -16.23 -3.07
CA GLU A 10 11.77 -15.80 -4.32
C GLU A 10 10.80 -16.86 -4.86
N THR A 11 11.17 -18.14 -4.75
CA THR A 11 10.30 -19.27 -5.11
C THR A 11 9.02 -19.28 -4.28
N ALA A 12 9.10 -19.08 -2.97
CA ALA A 12 7.93 -19.07 -2.10
C ALA A 12 7.03 -17.85 -2.36
N LEU A 13 7.62 -16.69 -2.67
CA LEU A 13 6.87 -15.49 -3.06
C LEU A 13 6.10 -15.67 -4.37
N ARG A 14 6.72 -16.32 -5.37
CA ARG A 14 6.07 -16.60 -6.66
C ARG A 14 4.85 -17.51 -6.51
N GLN A 15 4.87 -18.43 -5.54
CA GLN A 15 3.76 -19.34 -5.23
C GLN A 15 2.59 -18.67 -4.50
N GLN A 16 2.80 -17.50 -3.88
CA GLN A 16 1.71 -16.77 -3.25
C GLN A 16 0.72 -16.25 -4.29
N SER A 17 -0.57 -16.41 -4.00
CA SER A 17 -1.62 -15.81 -4.81
C SER A 17 -1.62 -14.29 -4.63
N SER A 18 -2.08 -13.56 -5.64
CA SER A 18 -2.25 -12.11 -5.54
C SER A 18 -3.14 -11.69 -4.38
N LEU A 19 -4.19 -12.46 -4.07
CA LEU A 19 -5.08 -12.16 -2.94
C LEU A 19 -4.38 -12.37 -1.60
N ALA A 20 -3.52 -13.40 -1.47
CA ALA A 20 -2.74 -13.61 -0.26
C ALA A 20 -1.71 -12.50 -0.05
N LEU A 21 -1.06 -12.04 -1.13
CA LEU A 21 -0.17 -10.88 -1.07
C LEU A 21 -0.93 -9.59 -0.74
N ALA A 22 -2.10 -9.37 -1.34
CA ALA A 22 -2.93 -8.21 -1.06
C ALA A 22 -3.42 -8.22 0.40
N TYR A 23 -3.79 -9.39 0.94
CA TYR A 23 -4.23 -9.54 2.32
C TYR A 23 -3.19 -9.00 3.33
N ILE A 24 -1.92 -9.39 3.20
CA ILE A 24 -0.87 -8.86 4.08
C ILE A 24 -0.48 -7.43 3.70
N GLY A 25 -0.52 -7.09 2.42
CA GLY A 25 -0.17 -5.78 1.89
C GLY A 25 -1.11 -4.67 2.33
N ASP A 26 -2.41 -4.96 2.49
CA ASP A 26 -3.40 -4.05 3.08
C ASP A 26 -2.99 -3.66 4.52
N CYS A 27 -2.62 -4.65 5.34
CA CYS A 27 -2.11 -4.39 6.70
C CYS A 27 -0.83 -3.54 6.69
N VAL A 28 0.10 -3.84 5.78
CA VAL A 28 1.36 -3.09 5.63
C VAL A 28 1.09 -1.65 5.23
N TYR A 29 0.24 -1.43 4.21
CA TYR A 29 -0.10 -0.10 3.73
C TYR A 29 -0.84 0.71 4.80
N GLU A 30 -1.82 0.12 5.50
CA GLU A 30 -2.52 0.78 6.59
C GLU A 30 -1.57 1.15 7.74
N LEU A 31 -0.61 0.28 8.07
CA LEU A 31 0.40 0.58 9.09
C LEU A 31 1.26 1.80 8.69
N LEU A 32 1.69 1.88 7.44
CA LEU A 32 2.46 3.04 6.94
C LEU A 32 1.64 4.33 7.05
N VAL A 33 0.38 4.31 6.60
CA VAL A 33 -0.53 5.46 6.69
C VAL A 33 -0.74 5.88 8.14
N ARG A 34 -1.04 4.94 9.04
CA ARG A 34 -1.23 5.25 10.47
C ARG A 34 0.03 5.80 11.12
N THR A 35 1.19 5.22 10.79
CA THR A 35 2.49 5.70 11.27
C THR A 35 2.72 7.13 10.84
N GLU A 36 2.49 7.44 9.56
CA GLU A 36 2.62 8.80 9.06
C GLU A 36 1.67 9.78 9.77
N GLN A 37 0.42 9.40 10.02
CA GLN A 37 -0.53 10.24 10.75
C GLN A 37 -0.08 10.51 12.20
N LEU A 38 0.62 9.56 12.84
CA LEU A 38 1.17 9.72 14.18
C LEU A 38 2.45 10.56 14.23
N LEU A 39 3.22 10.62 13.14
CA LEU A 39 4.42 11.45 13.03
C LEU A 39 4.09 12.95 12.81
N ARG A 40 2.84 13.27 12.47
CA ARG A 40 2.32 14.64 12.39
C ARG A 40 2.03 15.20 13.80
N PRO A 41 1.78 16.52 13.94
CA PRO A 41 1.38 17.09 15.22
C PRO A 41 0.22 16.31 15.88
N PRO A 42 0.23 16.15 17.21
CA PRO A 42 -0.75 15.34 17.93
C PRO A 42 -2.19 15.69 17.58
N ALA A 43 -3.01 14.66 17.36
CA ALA A 43 -4.41 14.78 16.99
C ALA A 43 -5.28 13.81 17.79
N LYS A 44 -6.57 14.14 17.91
CA LYS A 44 -7.57 13.22 18.49
C LYS A 44 -7.64 11.92 17.67
N VAL A 45 -7.82 10.78 18.33
CA VAL A 45 -7.96 9.46 17.68
C VAL A 45 -9.03 9.45 16.59
N SER A 46 -10.16 10.15 16.79
CA SER A 46 -11.21 10.27 15.78
C SER A 46 -10.74 10.97 14.50
N LEU A 47 -9.86 11.97 14.62
CA LEU A 47 -9.27 12.64 13.47
C LEU A 47 -8.24 11.74 12.77
N LEU A 48 -7.40 11.04 13.53
CA LEU A 48 -6.44 10.07 12.98
C LEU A 48 -7.16 8.96 12.20
N HIS A 49 -8.25 8.41 12.74
CA HIS A 49 -9.07 7.42 12.08
C HIS A 49 -9.69 7.96 10.78
N ARG A 50 -10.25 9.18 10.81
CA ARG A 50 -10.82 9.81 9.61
C ARG A 50 -9.77 10.05 8.52
N ARG A 51 -8.58 10.55 8.89
CA ARG A 51 -7.48 10.77 7.93
C ARG A 51 -6.97 9.46 7.35
N THR A 52 -6.81 8.44 8.19
CA THR A 52 -6.38 7.10 7.76
C THR A 52 -7.39 6.49 6.80
N THR A 53 -8.67 6.40 7.18
CA THR A 53 -9.74 5.82 6.34
C THR A 53 -9.88 6.52 4.99
N SER A 54 -9.64 7.84 4.94
CA SER A 54 -9.68 8.60 3.68
C SER A 54 -8.56 8.21 2.70
N GLN A 55 -7.44 7.69 3.19
CA GLN A 55 -6.26 7.31 2.40
C GLN A 55 -6.21 5.80 2.09
N VAL A 56 -6.74 4.95 2.96
CA VAL A 56 -6.74 3.49 2.76
C VAL A 56 -7.96 2.97 2.00
N LYS A 57 -8.95 3.82 1.69
CA LYS A 57 -10.09 3.43 0.84
C LYS A 57 -9.64 3.10 -0.58
N ALA A 58 -10.32 2.15 -1.23
CA ALA A 58 -9.96 1.65 -2.56
C ALA A 58 -9.81 2.75 -3.63
N ALA A 59 -10.66 3.78 -3.65
CA ALA A 59 -10.54 4.90 -4.59
C ALA A 59 -9.24 5.71 -4.41
N ALA A 60 -8.81 5.92 -3.15
CA ALA A 60 -7.55 6.62 -2.86
C ALA A 60 -6.34 5.76 -3.21
N GLN A 61 -6.37 4.47 -2.83
CA GLN A 61 -5.35 3.51 -3.22
C GLN A 61 -5.24 3.35 -4.75
N ALA A 62 -6.35 3.39 -5.48
CA ALA A 62 -6.36 3.32 -6.94
C ALA A 62 -5.64 4.51 -7.59
N GLU A 63 -5.77 5.70 -7.01
CA GLU A 63 -5.05 6.89 -7.47
C GLU A 63 -3.55 6.76 -7.21
N VAL A 64 -3.18 6.30 -6.01
CA VAL A 64 -1.79 6.00 -5.67
C VAL A 64 -1.19 4.95 -6.61
N ALA A 65 -1.90 3.85 -6.85
CA ALA A 65 -1.52 2.80 -7.79
C ALA A 65 -1.18 3.33 -9.19
N ARG A 66 -2.02 4.23 -9.72
CA ARG A 66 -1.77 4.85 -11.04
C ARG A 66 -0.50 5.67 -11.08
N ARG A 67 -0.21 6.42 -10.01
CA ARG A 67 1.00 7.25 -9.89
C ARG A 67 2.27 6.42 -9.73
N LEU A 68 2.18 5.32 -9.00
CA LEU A 68 3.34 4.43 -8.79
C LEU A 68 3.70 3.61 -10.00
N PHE A 69 2.73 3.16 -10.79
CA PHE A 69 2.97 2.21 -11.88
C PHE A 69 4.14 2.58 -12.83
N PRO A 70 4.33 3.84 -13.25
CA PRO A 70 5.48 4.25 -14.06
C PRO A 70 6.84 4.11 -13.36
N LEU A 71 6.88 4.20 -12.03
CA LEU A 71 8.10 4.15 -11.20
C LEU A 71 8.56 2.72 -10.90
N LEU A 72 7.72 1.73 -11.19
CA LEU A 72 7.96 0.33 -10.87
C LEU A 72 9.00 -0.30 -11.82
N PHE A 73 9.88 -1.11 -11.25
CA PHE A 73 10.73 -2.04 -12.00
C PHE A 73 9.89 -3.17 -12.62
N ASP A 74 10.45 -3.89 -13.59
CA ASP A 74 9.69 -4.88 -14.36
C ASP A 74 9.13 -6.03 -13.49
N GLU A 75 9.88 -6.47 -12.49
CA GLU A 75 9.41 -7.49 -11.53
C GLU A 75 8.25 -6.97 -10.67
N GLU A 76 8.31 -5.70 -10.26
CA GLU A 76 7.27 -5.03 -9.47
C GLU A 76 6.00 -4.84 -10.31
N LYS A 77 6.16 -4.43 -11.58
CA LYS A 77 5.06 -4.35 -12.55
C LYS A 77 4.41 -5.71 -12.76
N ALA A 78 5.17 -6.79 -12.82
CA ALA A 78 4.61 -8.14 -12.97
C ALA A 78 3.73 -8.51 -11.76
N VAL A 79 4.18 -8.25 -10.53
CA VAL A 79 3.38 -8.47 -9.31
C VAL A 79 2.14 -7.60 -9.31
N PHE A 80 2.30 -6.31 -9.61
CA PHE A 80 1.21 -5.34 -9.67
C PHE A 80 0.13 -5.75 -10.67
N LEU A 81 0.52 -6.09 -11.90
CA LEU A 81 -0.41 -6.51 -12.96
C LEU A 81 -1.11 -7.82 -12.61
N ARG A 82 -0.43 -8.77 -11.95
CA ARG A 82 -1.03 -9.99 -11.42
C ARG A 82 -2.07 -9.69 -10.34
N GLY A 83 -1.81 -8.71 -9.48
CA GLY A 83 -2.78 -8.17 -8.52
C GLY A 83 -4.01 -7.60 -9.23
N ARG A 84 -3.79 -6.65 -10.15
CA ARG A 84 -4.85 -5.97 -10.91
C ARG A 84 -5.77 -6.91 -11.68
N ASN A 85 -5.21 -7.96 -12.27
CA ASN A 85 -5.96 -8.92 -13.09
C ASN A 85 -6.62 -10.04 -12.27
N THR A 86 -6.53 -9.98 -10.93
CA THR A 86 -7.16 -10.95 -10.05
C THR A 86 -8.67 -10.81 -10.14
N LYS A 87 -9.34 -11.90 -10.53
CA LYS A 87 -10.81 -11.94 -10.57
C LYS A 87 -11.34 -11.98 -9.15
N THR A 88 -12.18 -11.01 -8.81
CA THR A 88 -12.89 -11.00 -7.53
C THR A 88 -14.38 -11.21 -7.80
N HIS A 89 -14.99 -12.12 -7.03
CA HIS A 89 -16.39 -12.49 -7.24
C HIS A 89 -17.37 -11.43 -6.73
N GLN A 90 -16.89 -10.45 -5.95
CA GLN A 90 -17.71 -9.38 -5.38
C GLN A 90 -16.92 -8.07 -5.38
N THR A 91 -17.52 -7.00 -5.93
CA THR A 91 -16.99 -5.63 -5.78
C THR A 91 -17.58 -5.01 -4.50
N PRO A 92 -16.76 -4.49 -3.58
CA PRO A 92 -17.27 -3.83 -2.36
C PRO A 92 -18.16 -2.63 -2.67
N LYS A 93 -19.14 -2.36 -1.80
CA LYS A 93 -19.95 -1.13 -1.90
C LYS A 93 -19.05 0.09 -1.70
N GLY A 94 -19.04 1.02 -2.66
CA GLY A 94 -18.31 2.29 -2.56
C GLY A 94 -17.01 2.38 -3.35
N ALA A 95 -16.69 1.39 -4.19
CA ALA A 95 -15.64 1.48 -5.19
C ALA A 95 -16.10 0.88 -6.52
N THR A 96 -15.62 1.41 -7.64
CA THR A 96 -15.78 0.77 -8.95
C THR A 96 -14.92 -0.49 -9.01
N SER A 97 -15.28 -1.45 -9.87
CA SER A 97 -14.46 -2.66 -10.06
C SER A 97 -13.04 -2.32 -10.53
N ALA A 98 -12.86 -1.22 -11.27
CA ALA A 98 -11.55 -0.73 -11.70
C ALA A 98 -10.72 -0.16 -10.53
N GLU A 99 -11.33 0.63 -9.63
CA GLU A 99 -10.65 1.12 -8.43
C GLU A 99 -10.27 -0.02 -7.50
N TYR A 100 -11.18 -0.98 -7.31
CA TYR A 100 -10.91 -2.15 -6.49
C TYR A 100 -9.75 -2.98 -7.05
N ALA A 101 -9.74 -3.24 -8.36
CA ALA A 101 -8.63 -3.93 -9.03
C ALA A 101 -7.28 -3.19 -8.86
N GLN A 102 -7.27 -1.86 -8.95
CA GLN A 102 -6.07 -1.06 -8.75
C GLN A 102 -5.60 -1.06 -7.28
N ALA A 103 -6.53 -0.99 -6.32
CA ALA A 103 -6.21 -1.10 -4.90
C ALA A 103 -5.58 -2.48 -4.58
N THR A 104 -6.20 -3.57 -5.05
CA THR A 104 -5.65 -4.92 -4.89
C THR A 104 -4.27 -5.08 -5.55
N ALA A 105 -4.00 -4.38 -6.65
CA ALA A 105 -2.69 -4.34 -7.27
C ALA A 105 -1.62 -3.67 -6.38
N LEU A 106 -1.98 -2.54 -5.77
CA LEU A 106 -1.14 -1.82 -4.82
C LEU A 106 -0.85 -2.68 -3.57
N GLU A 107 -1.90 -3.23 -2.97
CA GLU A 107 -1.81 -4.11 -1.80
C GLU A 107 -0.92 -5.31 -2.12
N ALA A 108 -1.12 -6.00 -3.25
CA ALA A 108 -0.30 -7.13 -3.64
C ALA A 108 1.19 -6.77 -3.80
N LEU A 109 1.49 -5.59 -4.38
CA LEU A 109 2.86 -5.10 -4.50
C LEU A 109 3.49 -4.83 -3.13
N PHE A 110 2.79 -4.14 -2.23
CA PHE A 110 3.29 -3.82 -0.90
C PHE A 110 3.49 -5.07 -0.04
N GLY A 111 2.58 -6.04 -0.15
CA GLY A 111 2.72 -7.34 0.52
C GLY A 111 3.92 -8.13 -0.01
N TRP A 112 4.16 -8.12 -1.32
CA TRP A 112 5.33 -8.77 -1.92
C TRP A 112 6.65 -8.13 -1.48
N LEU A 113 6.75 -6.80 -1.49
CA LEU A 113 7.95 -6.08 -1.04
C LEU A 113 8.25 -6.35 0.44
N TYR A 114 7.21 -6.32 1.29
CA TYR A 114 7.32 -6.62 2.71
C TYR A 114 7.83 -8.04 2.95
N LEU A 115 7.22 -9.03 2.31
CA LEU A 115 7.59 -10.43 2.46
C LEU A 115 8.96 -10.77 1.85
N ALA A 116 9.38 -10.01 0.83
CA ALA A 116 10.72 -10.05 0.26
C ALA A 116 11.78 -9.34 1.11
N GLY A 117 11.39 -8.68 2.21
CA GLY A 117 12.31 -7.92 3.06
C GLY A 117 12.86 -6.65 2.40
N ARG A 118 12.24 -6.18 1.31
CA ARG A 118 12.68 -5.01 0.53
C ARG A 118 12.18 -3.70 1.14
N GLN A 119 12.52 -3.49 2.40
CA GLN A 119 11.98 -2.41 3.22
C GLN A 119 12.31 -1.01 2.68
N GLU A 120 13.54 -0.82 2.17
CA GLU A 120 13.97 0.47 1.59
C GLU A 120 13.12 0.82 0.36
N ARG A 121 12.93 -0.14 -0.56
CA ARG A 121 12.12 0.06 -1.77
C ARG A 121 10.64 0.28 -1.45
N LEU A 122 10.11 -0.42 -0.44
CA LEU A 122 8.76 -0.21 0.06
C LEU A 122 8.57 1.21 0.60
N GLN A 123 9.55 1.73 1.36
CA GLN A 123 9.51 3.11 1.84
C GLN A 123 9.64 4.11 0.69
N GLU A 124 10.54 3.90 -0.26
CA GLU A 124 10.71 4.75 -1.44
C GLU A 124 9.39 4.90 -2.21
N LEU A 125 8.73 3.78 -2.53
CA LEU A 125 7.45 3.80 -3.22
C LEU A 125 6.38 4.50 -2.37
N TYR A 126 6.29 4.21 -1.06
CA TYR A 126 5.33 4.89 -0.19
C TYR A 126 5.51 6.43 -0.20
N GLN A 127 6.75 6.92 -0.13
CA GLN A 127 7.04 8.36 -0.16
C GLN A 127 6.72 8.99 -1.52
N ALA A 128 6.97 8.29 -2.63
CA ALA A 128 6.62 8.76 -3.97
C ALA A 128 5.10 8.95 -4.19
N CYS A 129 4.26 8.38 -3.32
CA CYS A 129 2.81 8.52 -3.37
C CYS A 129 2.29 9.85 -2.79
N ARG A 130 3.12 10.55 -2.01
CA ARG A 130 2.72 11.78 -1.33
C ARG A 130 2.36 12.83 -2.38
N PRO A 131 1.20 13.51 -2.27
CA PRO A 131 0.99 14.72 -3.05
C PRO A 131 2.12 15.71 -2.70
N ALA A 132 2.65 16.42 -3.71
CA ALA A 132 3.75 17.37 -3.59
C ALA A 132 3.45 18.61 -2.71
N SER A 133 2.40 18.57 -1.89
CA SER A 133 1.84 19.69 -1.17
C SER A 133 1.61 19.33 0.30
N GLU A 134 2.66 18.92 1.00
CA GLU A 134 2.76 19.00 2.47
C GLU A 134 4.23 19.08 2.92
N GLU A 135 5.05 19.80 2.16
CA GLU A 135 6.15 20.57 2.73
C GLU A 135 5.61 22.02 2.74
N ASP A 136 5.75 22.73 3.87
CA ASP A 136 5.31 24.13 4.10
C ASP A 136 3.90 24.41 4.63
N GLU A 137 3.45 23.69 5.66
CA GLU A 137 2.73 24.35 6.76
C GLU A 137 3.48 24.12 8.08
N ASN A 138 4.56 24.88 8.23
CA ASN A 138 5.16 25.20 9.51
C ASN A 138 4.32 26.29 10.20
N PRO A 139 3.63 26.04 11.33
CA PRO A 139 3.44 27.10 12.29
C PRO A 139 4.61 27.00 13.28
N SER A 140 5.50 27.97 13.15
CA SER A 140 6.38 28.38 14.23
C SER A 140 5.57 28.54 15.52
N VAL A 141 5.81 27.68 16.51
CA VAL A 141 5.80 27.99 17.95
C VAL A 141 6.81 27.07 18.64
#